data_AF-A0A1V5LFM2-F1
#
_entry.id   AF-A0A1V5LFM2-F1
#
_cell.length_a   1.000
_cell.length_b   1.000
_cell.length_c   1.000
_cell.angle_alpha   90.00
_cell.angle_beta   90.00
_cell.angle_gamma   90.00
#
_symmetry.space_group_name_H-M   'P 1'
#
loop_
_entity.id
_entity.type
_entity.pdbx_description
1 polymer ?
#
loop_
_entity_poly.entity_id
_entity_poly.type
_entity_poly.pdbx_seq_one_letter_code
_entity_poly.pdbx_strand_id
1 'polypeptide(L)'
;MNRLTDYRFSSLIQAGLRLIPSVVADQLRHVHFFTGTDPIYAGLFTDEDTGDGRSYRDTWCHCSPHHLARLPKALRQTTIVMPSIQRGYPEEVLPALVVHELGHALDDVLGWRHTPAPLTRYAKTNRCEAFADAFTLWCWPRYQDFYPIIATPEITARTLQDLEHALAGRAN
;
A
#
# COMPACT_ATOMS: atom_id res chain seq x y z
N MET A 1 18.47 2.50 -0.85
CA MET A 1 18.60 1.19 -1.51
C MET A 1 17.53 0.29 -0.89
N ASN A 2 16.50 -0.07 -1.64
CA ASN A 2 15.42 -0.92 -1.13
C ASN A 2 16.01 -2.30 -0.85
N ARG A 3 15.97 -2.75 0.40
CA ARG A 3 16.38 -4.12 0.74
C ARG A 3 15.30 -5.05 0.23
N LEU A 4 15.60 -5.84 -0.81
CA LEU A 4 14.76 -6.93 -1.29
C LEU A 4 15.30 -8.24 -0.71
N THR A 5 14.41 -9.15 -0.32
CA THR A 5 14.79 -10.51 0.11
C THR A 5 14.72 -11.51 -1.04
N ASP A 6 13.90 -11.24 -2.06
CA ASP A 6 13.79 -12.02 -3.29
C ASP A 6 13.68 -11.10 -4.53
N TYR A 7 14.64 -11.23 -5.45
CA TYR A 7 14.75 -10.41 -6.66
C TYR A 7 13.71 -10.71 -7.73
N ARG A 8 12.97 -11.82 -7.67
CA ARG A 8 11.89 -12.13 -8.63
C ARG A 8 10.76 -11.09 -8.60
N PHE A 9 10.63 -10.37 -7.49
CA PHE A 9 9.67 -9.28 -7.32
C PHE A 9 10.13 -7.96 -7.93
N SER A 10 11.38 -7.85 -8.39
CA SER A 10 11.96 -6.57 -8.79
C SER A 10 11.20 -5.90 -9.94
N SER A 11 10.83 -6.67 -10.98
CA SER A 11 10.11 -6.14 -12.14
C SER A 11 8.73 -5.61 -11.77
N LEU A 12 8.04 -6.34 -10.90
CA LEU A 12 6.73 -6.00 -10.34
C LEU A 12 6.80 -4.74 -9.47
N ILE A 13 7.74 -4.68 -8.53
CA ILE A 13 7.94 -3.50 -7.67
C ILE A 13 8.28 -2.28 -8.53
N GLN A 14 9.17 -2.42 -9.50
CA GLN A 14 9.49 -1.34 -10.44
C GLN A 14 8.28 -0.93 -11.28
N ALA A 15 7.42 -1.87 -11.69
CA ALA A 15 6.20 -1.54 -12.41
C ALA A 15 5.23 -0.72 -11.55
N GLY A 16 5.03 -1.09 -10.28
CA GLY A 16 4.23 -0.31 -9.34
C GLY A 16 4.79 1.09 -9.11
N LEU A 17 6.10 1.19 -8.86
CA LEU A 17 6.77 2.49 -8.66
C LEU A 17 6.65 3.41 -9.88
N ARG A 18 6.60 2.87 -11.11
CA ARG A 18 6.40 3.66 -12.33
C ARG A 18 4.99 4.27 -12.45
N LEU A 19 4.01 3.75 -11.71
CA LEU A 19 2.66 4.33 -11.67
C LEU A 19 2.57 5.53 -10.72
N ILE A 20 3.54 5.68 -9.81
CA ILE A 20 3.54 6.74 -8.81
C ILE A 20 4.33 7.94 -9.33
N PRO A 21 3.78 9.17 -9.28
CA PRO A 21 4.54 10.37 -9.62
C PRO A 21 5.82 10.50 -8.79
N SER A 22 6.92 10.89 -9.43
CA SER A 22 8.27 10.87 -8.83
C SER A 22 8.35 11.64 -7.50
N VAL A 23 7.71 12.80 -7.42
CA VAL A 23 7.68 13.63 -6.20
C VAL A 23 7.03 12.90 -5.00
N VAL A 24 6.05 12.04 -5.27
CA VAL A 24 5.42 11.20 -4.25
C VAL A 24 6.31 9.99 -3.94
N ALA A 25 6.90 9.37 -4.97
CA ALA A 25 7.82 8.24 -4.81
C ALA A 25 9.03 8.59 -3.93
N ASP A 26 9.54 9.82 -3.99
CA ASP A 26 10.65 10.29 -3.15
C ASP A 26 10.33 10.29 -1.64
N GLN A 27 9.06 10.42 -1.28
CA GLN A 27 8.58 10.32 0.11
C GLN A 27 8.62 8.88 0.61
N LEU A 28 8.55 7.91 -0.31
CA LEU A 28 8.54 6.47 -0.05
C LEU A 28 9.94 5.84 -0.11
N ARG A 29 11.00 6.61 -0.33
CA ARG A 29 12.38 6.09 -0.49
C ARG A 29 12.94 5.30 0.71
N HIS A 30 12.32 5.45 1.88
CA HIS A 30 12.71 4.78 3.12
C HIS A 30 11.88 3.51 3.39
N VAL A 31 10.90 3.21 2.54
CA VAL A 31 10.07 2.03 2.66
C VAL A 31 10.87 0.81 2.22
N HIS A 32 10.82 -0.24 3.03
CA HIS A 32 11.48 -1.50 2.76
C HIS A 32 10.52 -2.50 2.13
N PHE A 33 11.07 -3.52 1.46
CA PHE A 33 10.27 -4.59 0.86
C PHE A 33 10.75 -5.93 1.40
N PHE A 34 9.86 -6.67 2.04
CA PHE A 34 10.11 -8.03 2.48
C PHE A 34 9.35 -8.98 1.57
N THR A 35 10.07 -9.71 0.73
CA THR A 35 9.53 -10.48 -0.40
C THR A 35 9.87 -11.97 -0.34
N GLY A 36 8.97 -12.82 -0.85
CA GLY A 36 9.23 -14.25 -1.10
C GLY A 36 9.49 -15.10 0.15
N THR A 37 9.17 -14.59 1.35
CA THR A 37 9.43 -15.25 2.63
C THR A 37 8.18 -15.15 3.51
N ASP A 38 7.92 -16.19 4.31
CA ASP A 38 6.84 -16.20 5.30
C ASP A 38 7.13 -15.14 6.40
N PRO A 39 6.28 -14.12 6.56
CA PRO A 39 6.53 -13.03 7.49
C PRO A 39 6.29 -13.42 8.95
N ILE A 40 5.51 -14.47 9.23
CA ILE A 40 5.33 -14.99 10.59
C ILE A 40 6.63 -15.61 11.08
N TYR A 41 7.26 -16.44 10.24
CA TYR A 41 8.55 -17.05 10.59
C TYR A 41 9.69 -16.03 10.69
N ALA A 42 9.62 -14.93 9.93
CA ALA A 42 10.56 -13.81 10.06
C ALA A 42 10.22 -12.87 11.24
N GLY A 43 9.13 -13.11 11.96
CA GLY A 43 8.69 -12.32 13.11
C GLY A 43 8.20 -10.91 12.77
N LEU A 44 7.73 -10.68 11.55
CA LEU A 44 7.11 -9.41 11.16
C LEU A 44 5.69 -9.26 11.71
N PHE A 45 4.99 -10.38 11.88
CA PHE A 45 3.65 -10.43 12.49
C PHE A 45 3.62 -11.46 13.61
N THR A 46 2.78 -11.20 14.61
CA THR A 46 2.52 -12.09 15.75
C THR A 46 1.38 -13.06 15.49
N ASP A 47 0.40 -12.62 14.70
CA ASP A 47 -0.84 -13.32 14.44
C ASP A 47 -0.87 -13.84 13.01
N GLU A 48 -1.50 -15.00 12.80
CA GLU A 48 -1.55 -15.64 11.48
C GLU A 48 -2.70 -15.13 10.60
N ASP A 49 -3.78 -14.63 11.21
CA ASP A 49 -5.02 -14.21 10.54
C ASP A 49 -5.11 -12.68 10.42
N THR A 50 -5.58 -12.18 9.27
CA THR A 50 -5.72 -10.76 8.94
C THR A 50 -7.00 -10.10 9.50
N GLY A 51 -7.78 -10.81 10.32
CA GLY A 51 -9.05 -10.38 10.89
C GLY A 51 -10.25 -10.52 9.95
N ASP A 52 -10.01 -10.73 8.66
CA ASP A 52 -11.01 -10.98 7.62
C ASP A 52 -10.95 -12.42 7.06
N GLY A 53 -10.21 -13.32 7.73
CA GLY A 53 -10.10 -14.73 7.40
C GLY A 53 -9.04 -15.07 6.35
N ARG A 54 -8.23 -14.11 5.89
CA ARG A 54 -7.01 -14.38 5.11
C ARG A 54 -5.82 -14.62 6.06
N SER A 55 -4.71 -15.13 5.49
CA SER A 55 -3.49 -15.37 6.25
C SER A 55 -2.41 -14.35 5.94
N TYR A 56 -1.73 -13.82 6.97
CA TYR A 56 -0.52 -13.03 6.79
C TYR A 56 0.61 -13.83 6.12
N ARG A 57 0.54 -15.17 6.07
CA ARG A 57 1.57 -16.00 5.42
C ARG A 57 1.61 -15.83 3.91
N ASP A 58 0.48 -15.51 3.29
CA ASP A 58 0.35 -15.43 1.83
C ASP A 58 -0.29 -14.13 1.33
N THR A 59 -0.78 -13.29 2.24
CA THR A 59 -1.40 -12.00 1.93
C THR A 59 -0.36 -10.88 1.86
N TRP A 60 -0.44 -10.06 0.81
CA TRP A 60 0.30 -8.81 0.73
C TRP A 60 -0.22 -7.84 1.78
N CYS A 61 0.69 -7.14 2.44
CA CYS A 61 0.33 -6.20 3.49
C CYS A 61 1.44 -5.19 3.75
N HIS A 62 1.12 -4.18 4.55
CA HIS A 62 2.06 -3.21 5.07
C HIS A 62 2.32 -3.47 6.56
N CYS A 63 3.58 -3.37 6.96
CA CYS A 63 4.01 -3.42 8.34
C CYS A 63 4.51 -2.04 8.76
N SER A 64 3.64 -1.25 9.39
CA SER A 64 3.97 0.05 9.97
C SER A 64 4.96 -0.03 11.15
N PRO A 65 5.68 1.06 11.48
CA PRO A 65 6.63 1.09 12.60
C PRO A 65 6.04 0.74 13.96
N HIS A 66 4.74 0.94 14.16
CA HIS A 66 4.06 0.61 15.42
C HIS A 66 3.88 -0.90 15.62
N HIS A 67 3.74 -1.70 14.55
CA HIS A 67 3.77 -3.17 14.63
C HIS A 67 5.15 -3.67 15.08
N LEU A 68 6.20 -2.89 14.83
CA LEU A 68 7.58 -3.18 15.22
C LEU A 68 7.95 -2.59 16.60
N ALA A 69 6.97 -2.32 17.47
CA ALA A 69 7.19 -1.68 18.77
C ALA A 69 8.19 -2.42 19.67
N ARG A 70 8.40 -3.72 19.46
CA ARG A 70 9.41 -4.53 20.17
C ARG A 70 10.86 -4.26 19.75
N LEU A 71 11.09 -3.65 18.58
CA LEU A 71 12.42 -3.34 18.08
C LEU A 71 12.89 -1.95 18.57
N PRO A 72 14.21 -1.68 18.64
CA PRO A 72 14.74 -0.34 18.83
C PRO A 72 14.16 0.65 17.79
N LYS A 73 13.86 1.89 18.20
CA LYS A 73 13.24 2.91 17.33
C LYS A 73 14.00 3.11 16.01
N ALA A 74 15.33 3.04 16.05
CA ALA A 74 16.19 3.18 14.87
C ALA A 74 16.01 2.05 13.82
N LEU A 75 15.41 0.92 14.21
CA LEU A 75 15.15 -0.23 13.34
C LEU A 75 13.67 -0.35 12.91
N ARG A 76 12.79 0.54 13.39
CA ARG A 76 11.36 0.51 13.05
C ARG A 76 11.17 1.25 11.74
N GLN A 77 11.05 0.51 10.65
CA GLN A 77 10.83 1.04 9.31
C GLN A 77 9.55 0.46 8.73
N THR A 78 8.79 1.29 8.04
CA THR A 78 7.64 0.82 7.26
C THR A 78 8.13 -0.17 6.21
N THR A 79 7.53 -1.35 6.21
CA THR A 79 7.93 -2.45 5.33
C THR A 79 6.72 -2.96 4.57
N ILE A 80 6.79 -2.98 3.24
CA ILE A 80 5.82 -3.68 2.40
C ILE A 80 6.18 -5.17 2.40
N VAL A 81 5.21 -6.02 2.69
CA VAL A 81 5.38 -7.46 2.83
C VAL A 81 4.66 -8.15 1.66
N MET A 82 5.43 -8.89 0.86
CA MET A 82 4.96 -9.59 -0.35
C MET A 82 5.44 -11.04 -0.31
N PRO A 83 4.78 -11.93 0.44
CA PRO A 83 5.27 -13.30 0.67
C PRO A 83 5.26 -14.17 -0.60
N SER A 84 4.40 -13.86 -1.58
CA SER A 84 4.31 -14.56 -2.85
C SER A 84 4.00 -13.60 -4.00
N ILE A 85 4.43 -13.90 -5.23
CA ILE A 85 4.14 -13.00 -6.39
C ILE A 85 2.66 -13.00 -6.72
N GLN A 86 1.95 -14.13 -6.62
CA GLN A 86 0.50 -14.20 -6.39
C GLN A 86 -0.06 -15.62 -6.46
N ARG A 87 -1.21 -15.81 -5.79
CA ARG A 87 -2.29 -16.70 -6.23
C ARG A 87 -3.57 -15.88 -6.39
N GLY A 88 -4.18 -15.90 -7.58
CA GLY A 88 -5.59 -15.54 -7.74
C GLY A 88 -5.94 -14.12 -8.22
N TYR A 89 -4.99 -13.24 -8.55
CA TYR A 89 -5.31 -11.99 -9.24
C TYR A 89 -4.74 -11.97 -10.67
N PRO A 90 -5.32 -11.16 -11.57
CA PRO A 90 -4.76 -10.94 -12.90
C PRO A 90 -3.38 -10.29 -12.86
N GLU A 91 -2.47 -10.69 -13.75
CA GLU A 91 -1.13 -10.09 -13.84
C GLU A 91 -1.18 -8.57 -14.11
N GLU A 92 -2.24 -8.10 -14.75
CA GLU A 92 -2.44 -6.67 -15.05
C GLU A 92 -2.65 -5.79 -13.81
N VAL A 93 -3.24 -6.35 -12.74
CA VAL A 93 -3.54 -5.59 -11.52
C VAL A 93 -2.39 -5.62 -10.50
N LEU A 94 -1.44 -6.55 -10.68
CA LEU A 94 -0.30 -6.75 -9.78
C LEU A 94 0.48 -5.46 -9.46
N PRO A 95 0.87 -4.63 -10.45
CA PRO A 95 1.54 -3.36 -10.16
C PRO A 95 0.69 -2.41 -9.32
N ALA A 96 -0.64 -2.39 -9.51
CA ALA A 96 -1.54 -1.55 -8.73
C ALA A 96 -1.65 -2.02 -7.28
N LEU A 97 -1.53 -3.31 -7.00
CA LEU A 97 -1.44 -3.81 -5.63
C LEU A 97 -0.15 -3.35 -4.93
N VAL A 98 0.96 -3.22 -5.66
CA VAL A 98 2.18 -2.61 -5.09
C VAL A 98 1.91 -1.16 -4.73
N VAL A 99 1.18 -0.42 -5.57
CA VAL A 99 0.77 0.96 -5.29
C VAL A 99 -0.13 1.03 -4.07
N HIS A 100 -1.06 0.09 -3.90
CA HIS A 100 -1.95 0.00 -2.73
C HIS A 100 -1.17 -0.11 -1.43
N GLU A 101 -0.24 -1.06 -1.36
CA GLU A 101 0.60 -1.24 -0.17
C GLU A 101 1.48 -0.01 0.10
N LEU A 102 2.02 0.60 -0.96
CA LEU A 102 2.75 1.86 -0.86
C LEU A 102 1.85 3.03 -0.44
N GLY A 103 0.55 2.98 -0.73
CA GLY A 103 -0.45 3.93 -0.27
C GLY A 103 -0.60 3.91 1.25
N HIS A 104 -0.62 2.73 1.87
CA HIS A 104 -0.56 2.62 3.33
C HIS A 104 0.73 3.21 3.89
N ALA A 105 1.88 2.91 3.26
CA ALA A 105 3.15 3.48 3.69
C ALA A 105 3.20 5.00 3.55
N LEU A 106 2.55 5.56 2.52
CA LEU A 106 2.44 6.99 2.33
C LEU A 106 1.56 7.63 3.41
N ASP A 107 0.43 7.00 3.76
CA ASP A 107 -0.45 7.48 4.84
C ASP A 107 0.29 7.55 6.19
N ASP A 108 1.14 6.56 6.48
CA ASP A 108 2.05 6.57 7.64
C ASP A 108 3.03 7.76 7.61
N VAL A 109 3.67 8.01 6.46
CA VAL A 109 4.61 9.12 6.26
C VAL A 109 3.92 10.48 6.43
N LEU A 110 2.69 10.61 5.94
CA LEU A 110 1.87 11.82 6.08
C LEU A 110 1.30 11.99 7.50
N GLY A 111 1.44 10.97 8.35
CA GLY A 111 0.99 10.98 9.74
C GLY A 111 -0.53 10.92 9.87
N TRP A 112 -1.20 10.18 8.99
CA TRP A 112 -2.63 9.85 9.12
C TRP A 112 -3.58 11.05 9.16
N ARG A 113 -3.24 12.12 8.44
CA ARG A 113 -3.97 13.39 8.50
C ARG A 113 -5.15 13.47 7.54
N HIS A 114 -5.18 12.60 6.54
CA HIS A 114 -6.21 12.58 5.51
C HIS A 114 -7.15 11.39 5.72
N THR A 115 -8.45 11.62 5.63
CA THR A 115 -9.47 10.57 5.73
C THR A 115 -10.34 10.64 4.48
N PRO A 116 -9.91 10.02 3.37
CA PRO A 116 -10.68 10.04 2.13
C PRO A 116 -11.99 9.27 2.30
N ALA A 117 -12.98 9.60 1.48
CA ALA A 117 -14.21 8.82 1.41
C ALA A 117 -13.88 7.40 0.89
N PRO A 118 -14.53 6.35 1.41
CA PRO A 118 -14.29 5.00 0.92
C PRO A 118 -14.85 4.84 -0.50
N LEU A 119 -13.97 4.62 -1.48
CA LEU A 119 -14.35 4.55 -2.89
C LEU A 119 -14.82 3.14 -3.32
N THR A 120 -14.28 2.09 -2.71
CA THR A 120 -14.65 0.69 -2.99
C THR A 120 -15.38 0.06 -1.79
N ARG A 121 -15.88 -1.17 -1.96
CA ARG A 121 -16.39 -1.97 -0.82
C ARG A 121 -15.29 -2.28 0.20
N TYR A 122 -14.07 -2.58 -0.26
CA TYR A 122 -12.94 -2.93 0.62
C TYR A 122 -12.44 -1.72 1.42
N ALA A 123 -12.42 -0.53 0.81
CA ALA A 123 -12.15 0.74 1.48
C ALA A 123 -13.07 1.05 2.68
N LYS A 124 -14.23 0.41 2.80
CA LYS A 124 -15.12 0.59 3.96
C LYS A 124 -14.58 -0.05 5.24
N THR A 125 -13.59 -0.95 5.13
CA THR A 125 -13.01 -1.66 6.27
C THR A 125 -12.43 -0.69 7.30
N ASN A 126 -11.63 0.28 6.84
CA ASN A 126 -11.07 1.32 7.70
C ASN A 126 -10.53 2.50 6.85
N ARG A 127 -10.13 3.58 7.51
CA ARG A 127 -9.58 4.77 6.83
C ARG A 127 -8.29 4.51 6.05
N CYS A 128 -7.47 3.54 6.48
CA CYS A 128 -6.18 3.25 5.85
C CYS A 128 -6.44 2.58 4.50
N GLU A 129 -7.42 1.68 4.42
CA GLU A 129 -7.88 1.08 3.16
C GLU A 129 -8.53 2.11 2.25
N ALA A 130 -9.33 3.03 2.81
CA ALA A 130 -9.86 4.15 2.01
C ALA A 130 -8.75 5.00 1.39
N PHE A 131 -7.67 5.28 2.15
CA PHE A 131 -6.52 6.01 1.62
C PHE A 131 -5.78 5.24 0.55
N ALA A 132 -5.43 3.98 0.80
CA ALA A 132 -4.70 3.15 -0.15
C ALA A 132 -5.48 2.94 -1.46
N ASP A 133 -6.80 2.73 -1.39
CA ASP A 133 -7.65 2.61 -2.58
C ASP A 133 -7.71 3.93 -3.36
N ALA A 134 -7.93 5.05 -2.68
CA ALA A 134 -7.98 6.37 -3.33
C ALA A 134 -6.64 6.71 -4.00
N PHE A 135 -5.53 6.40 -3.33
CA PHE A 135 -4.19 6.58 -3.87
C PHE A 135 -3.92 5.69 -5.08
N THR A 136 -4.32 4.42 -5.01
CA THR A 136 -4.17 3.47 -6.13
C THR A 136 -4.98 3.90 -7.34
N LEU A 137 -6.22 4.33 -7.13
CA LEU A 137 -7.07 4.85 -8.20
C LEU A 137 -6.49 6.13 -8.82
N TRP A 138 -5.94 7.03 -8.01
CA TRP A 138 -5.27 8.24 -8.49
C TRP A 138 -4.05 7.94 -9.36
N CYS A 139 -3.19 7.01 -8.93
CA CYS A 139 -2.02 6.58 -9.70
C CYS A 139 -2.39 5.76 -10.94
N TRP A 140 -3.47 4.98 -10.88
CA TRP A 140 -3.86 4.08 -11.95
C TRP A 140 -5.38 4.00 -12.09
N PRO A 141 -5.99 4.85 -12.94
CA PRO A 141 -7.45 4.92 -13.09
C PRO A 141 -8.12 3.60 -13.51
N ARG A 142 -7.39 2.70 -14.18
CA ARG A 142 -7.86 1.35 -14.54
C ARG A 142 -8.09 0.44 -13.32
N TYR A 143 -7.69 0.85 -12.12
CA TYR A 143 -7.96 0.11 -10.88
C TYR A 143 -9.45 -0.17 -10.69
N GLN A 144 -10.32 0.76 -11.11
CA GLN A 144 -11.77 0.60 -11.05
C GLN A 144 -12.32 -0.57 -11.87
N ASP A 145 -11.59 -1.03 -12.90
CA ASP A 145 -11.99 -2.15 -13.74
C ASP A 145 -11.92 -3.49 -12.97
N PHE A 146 -11.11 -3.53 -11.91
CA PHE A 146 -10.89 -4.70 -11.05
C PHE A 146 -11.55 -4.54 -9.66
N TYR A 147 -11.65 -3.29 -9.19
CA TYR A 147 -12.24 -2.93 -7.90
C TYR A 147 -13.36 -1.90 -8.11
N PRO A 148 -14.62 -2.36 -8.29
CA PRO A 148 -15.72 -1.47 -8.64
C PRO A 148 -15.90 -0.33 -7.64
N ILE A 149 -15.92 0.89 -8.16
CA ILE A 149 -16.19 2.10 -7.38
C ILE A 149 -17.67 2.14 -7.02
N ILE A 150 -17.94 2.26 -5.72
CA ILE A 150 -19.29 2.34 -5.17
C ILE A 150 -19.69 3.77 -4.81
N ALA A 151 -18.72 4.69 -4.75
CA ALA A 151 -18.96 6.11 -4.55
C ALA A 151 -19.51 6.76 -5.83
N THR A 152 -20.26 7.86 -5.68
CA THR A 152 -20.74 8.61 -6.85
C THR A 152 -19.56 9.28 -7.57
N PRO A 153 -19.70 9.61 -8.87
CA PRO A 153 -18.65 10.31 -9.61
C PRO A 153 -18.17 11.59 -8.92
N GLU A 154 -19.08 12.35 -8.29
CA GLU A 154 -18.76 13.58 -7.58
C GLU A 154 -17.93 13.34 -6.31
N ILE A 155 -18.27 12.30 -5.54
CA ILE A 155 -17.50 11.91 -4.35
C ILE A 155 -16.12 11.41 -4.75
N THR A 156 -16.04 10.60 -5.80
CA THR A 156 -14.78 10.09 -6.35
C THR A 156 -13.89 11.25 -6.79
N ALA A 157 -14.40 12.16 -7.63
CA ALA A 157 -13.66 13.31 -8.12
C ALA A 157 -13.14 14.20 -6.98
N ARG A 158 -14.01 14.51 -5.99
CA ARG A 158 -13.61 15.29 -4.81
C ARG A 158 -12.53 14.59 -4.00
N THR A 159 -12.67 13.28 -3.76
CA THR A 159 -11.70 12.50 -2.98
C THR A 159 -10.33 12.51 -3.65
N LEU A 160 -10.27 12.32 -4.97
CA LEU A 160 -9.02 12.36 -5.72
C LEU A 160 -8.41 13.76 -5.76
N GLN A 161 -9.23 14.80 -5.85
CA GLN A 161 -8.77 16.20 -5.78
C GLN A 161 -8.20 16.55 -4.40
N ASP A 162 -8.87 16.13 -3.32
CA ASP A 162 -8.39 16.37 -1.96
C ASP A 162 -7.07 15.64 -1.70
N LEU A 163 -6.93 14.41 -2.22
CA LEU A 163 -5.67 13.66 -2.19
C LEU A 163 -4.56 14.41 -2.95
N GLU A 164 -4.84 14.86 -4.17
CA GLU A 164 -3.87 15.62 -4.97
C GLU A 164 -3.39 16.88 -4.24
N HIS A 165 -4.30 17.65 -3.63
CA HIS A 165 -3.93 18.80 -2.81
C HIS A 165 -3.07 18.43 -1.60
N ALA A 166 -3.41 17.33 -0.91
CA ALA A 166 -2.64 16.85 0.24
C ALA A 166 -1.21 16.46 -0.15
N LEU A 167 -1.03 15.90 -1.35
CA LEU A 167 0.27 15.51 -1.89
C LEU A 167 1.07 16.70 -2.44
N ALA A 168 0.40 17.67 -3.07
CA ALA A 168 1.02 18.88 -3.62
C ALA A 168 1.52 19.85 -2.53
N GLY A 169 0.81 19.96 -1.40
CA GLY A 169 1.14 20.88 -0.30
C GLY A 169 2.47 20.60 0.41
N ARG A 170 3.23 19.57 0.00
CA ARG A 170 4.54 19.21 0.56
C ARG A 170 5.67 19.15 -0.47
N ALA A 171 5.41 19.56 -1.71
CA ALA A 171 6.42 19.66 -2.77
C ALA A 171 7.17 21.01 -2.78
N ASN A 172 6.88 21.90 -1.81
CA ASN A 172 7.51 23.22 -1.64
C ASN A 172 8.36 23.29 -0.37
#